data_AF-A0A8J6B822-F1
#
_entry.id   AF-A0A8J6B822-F1
#
_cell.length_a   1.000
_cell.length_b   1.000
_cell.length_c   1.000
_cell.angle_alpha   90.00
_cell.angle_beta   90.00
_cell.angle_gamma   90.00
#
_symmetry.space_group_name_H-M   'P 1'
#
loop_
_entity.id
_entity.type
_entity.pdbx_description
1 polymer ?
#
loop_
_entity_poly.entity_id
_entity_poly.type
_entity_poly.pdbx_seq_one_letter_code
_entity_poly.pdbx_strand_id
1 'polypeptide(L)'
;MAWWKVSAARRDVNPDLASERERPSFNVETLTNILDGGVEETRIRRAVVSLVIKDPVFSREYMYFKTRPERYEGAIRNTLHMQKKIKEMGWDENGREVEYIYR
;
A
#
# COMPACT_ATOMS: atom_id res chain seq x y z
N MET A 1 -22.56 -10.24 -32.44
CA MET A 1 -23.06 -9.78 -31.12
C MET A 1 -21.88 -9.35 -30.28
N ALA A 2 -21.67 -8.04 -30.13
CA ALA A 2 -20.52 -7.48 -29.41
C ALA A 2 -20.86 -7.37 -27.92
N TRP A 3 -20.30 -8.26 -27.10
CA TRP A 3 -20.41 -8.24 -25.64
C TRP A 3 -19.19 -7.54 -25.05
N TRP A 4 -19.13 -6.21 -25.13
CA TRP A 4 -18.26 -5.41 -24.26
C TRP A 4 -18.80 -3.97 -24.13
N LYS A 5 -20.07 -3.82 -23.77
CA LYS A 5 -20.48 -2.57 -23.12
C LYS A 5 -20.19 -2.71 -21.64
N VAL A 6 -18.97 -2.37 -21.22
CA VAL A 6 -18.66 -2.13 -19.81
C VAL A 6 -18.63 -0.62 -19.61
N SER A 7 -19.66 -0.14 -18.92
CA SER A 7 -19.85 1.24 -18.50
C SER A 7 -18.71 1.69 -17.58
N ALA A 8 -18.21 2.90 -17.83
CA ALA A 8 -17.21 3.56 -16.99
C ALA A 8 -17.69 3.71 -15.53
N ALA A 9 -16.72 3.60 -14.60
CA ALA A 9 -16.77 3.95 -13.18
C ALA A 9 -17.31 2.91 -12.18
N ARG A 10 -16.68 1.73 -12.13
CA ARG A 10 -16.23 1.02 -10.90
C ARG A 10 -15.03 0.16 -11.32
N ARG A 11 -14.00 0.08 -10.49
CA ARG A 11 -12.69 -0.54 -10.81
C ARG A 11 -12.87 -1.86 -11.58
N ASP A 12 -12.10 -2.07 -12.65
CA ASP A 12 -11.97 -3.35 -13.36
C ASP A 12 -11.42 -4.39 -12.37
N VAL A 13 -12.31 -5.03 -11.62
CA VAL A 13 -12.00 -6.22 -10.82
C VAL A 13 -12.37 -7.41 -11.69
N ASN A 14 -11.43 -8.36 -11.83
CA ASN A 14 -11.69 -9.60 -12.56
C ASN A 14 -13.01 -10.25 -12.04
N PRO A 15 -13.95 -10.65 -12.93
CA PRO A 15 -15.23 -11.22 -12.54
C PRO A 15 -15.13 -12.41 -11.56
N ASP A 16 -14.12 -13.27 -11.72
CA ASP A 16 -13.92 -14.41 -10.83
C ASP A 16 -13.56 -13.92 -9.42
N LEU A 17 -12.61 -12.97 -9.32
CA LEU A 17 -12.27 -12.33 -8.04
C LEU A 17 -13.44 -11.56 -7.43
N ALA A 18 -14.30 -10.96 -8.24
CA ALA A 18 -15.50 -10.30 -7.76
C ALA A 18 -16.46 -11.33 -7.14
N SER A 19 -16.70 -12.45 -7.82
CA SER A 19 -17.56 -13.54 -7.34
C SER A 19 -17.05 -14.15 -6.04
N GLU A 20 -15.74 -14.34 -5.90
CA GLU A 20 -15.11 -14.83 -4.66
C GLU A 20 -15.29 -13.85 -3.49
N ARG A 21 -15.27 -12.53 -3.77
CA ARG A 21 -15.39 -11.47 -2.76
C ARG A 21 -16.83 -11.17 -2.34
N GLU A 22 -17.84 -11.65 -3.08
CA GLU A 22 -19.26 -11.39 -2.77
C GLU A 22 -19.76 -12.19 -1.56
N ARG A 23 -19.15 -13.33 -1.24
CA ARG A 23 -19.67 -14.27 -0.24
C ARG A 23 -18.67 -14.65 0.85
N PRO A 24 -18.04 -13.67 1.55
CA PRO A 24 -17.20 -14.02 2.68
C PRO A 24 -18.06 -14.55 3.84
N SER A 25 -17.59 -15.58 4.53
CA SER A 25 -18.23 -16.12 5.74
C SER A 25 -18.01 -15.27 6.99
N PHE A 26 -17.26 -14.16 6.87
CA PHE A 26 -16.91 -13.25 7.96
C PHE A 26 -16.71 -11.82 7.43
N ASN A 27 -16.68 -10.84 8.32
CA ASN A 27 -16.40 -9.45 7.96
C ASN A 27 -14.88 -9.21 7.84
N VAL A 28 -14.42 -8.92 6.62
CA VAL A 28 -13.00 -8.68 6.31
C VAL A 28 -12.43 -7.45 7.02
N GLU A 29 -13.23 -6.40 7.19
CA GLU A 29 -12.81 -5.17 7.89
C GLU A 29 -12.56 -5.46 9.38
N THR A 30 -13.46 -6.22 10.02
CA THR A 30 -13.28 -6.64 11.40
C THR A 30 -12.00 -7.46 11.58
N LEU A 31 -11.74 -8.42 10.69
CA LEU A 31 -10.50 -9.20 10.74
C LEU A 31 -9.26 -8.31 10.54
N THR A 32 -9.32 -7.36 9.61
CA THR A 32 -8.22 -6.41 9.36
C THR A 32 -7.92 -5.60 10.62
N ASN A 33 -8.96 -5.06 11.27
CA ASN A 33 -8.82 -4.31 12.52
C ASN A 33 -8.20 -5.17 13.63
N ILE A 34 -8.55 -6.46 13.73
CA ILE A 34 -7.95 -7.37 14.70
C ILE A 34 -6.45 -7.58 14.41
N LEU A 35 -6.07 -7.81 13.15
CA LEU A 35 -4.68 -8.07 12.75
C LEU A 35 -3.76 -6.83 12.89
N ASP A 36 -4.32 -5.65 12.67
CA ASP A 36 -3.60 -4.39 12.82
C ASP A 36 -3.53 -3.94 14.30
N GLY A 37 -4.35 -4.52 15.19
CA GLY A 37 -4.40 -4.16 16.61
C GLY A 37 -5.44 -3.09 16.96
N GLY A 38 -6.28 -2.70 16.00
CA GLY A 38 -7.42 -1.80 16.21
C GLY A 38 -7.88 -1.10 14.92
N VAL A 39 -9.01 -0.41 15.03
CA VAL A 39 -9.55 0.43 13.94
C VAL A 39 -8.62 1.61 13.65
N GLU A 40 -8.10 2.26 14.69
CA GLU A 40 -7.17 3.38 14.53
C GLU A 40 -5.84 2.94 13.92
N GLU A 41 -5.33 1.79 14.33
CA GLU A 41 -4.11 1.19 13.77
C GLU A 41 -4.27 0.88 12.27
N THR A 42 -5.42 0.31 11.89
CA THR A 42 -5.77 0.09 10.48
C THR A 42 -5.84 1.40 9.70
N ARG A 43 -6.44 2.44 10.30
CA ARG A 43 -6.55 3.77 9.68
C ARG A 43 -5.18 4.39 9.45
N ILE A 44 -4.29 4.35 10.45
CA ILE A 44 -2.92 4.87 10.37
C ILE A 44 -2.14 4.12 9.30
N ARG A 45 -2.12 2.78 9.35
CA ARG A 45 -1.43 1.94 8.35
C ARG A 45 -1.90 2.26 6.93
N ARG A 46 -3.21 2.36 6.70
CA ARG A 46 -3.76 2.70 5.38
C ARG A 46 -3.37 4.11 4.92
N ALA A 47 -3.29 5.08 5.83
CA ALA A 47 -2.82 6.42 5.52
C ALA A 47 -1.35 6.42 5.10
N VAL A 48 -0.48 5.76 5.88
CA VAL A 48 0.95 5.59 5.58
C VAL A 48 1.14 4.89 4.23
N VAL A 49 0.49 3.73 4.02
CA VAL A 49 0.57 2.99 2.76
C VAL A 49 0.08 3.83 1.57
N SER A 50 -1.01 4.58 1.73
CA SER A 50 -1.48 5.46 0.66
C SER A 50 -0.47 6.55 0.30
N LEU A 51 0.27 7.08 1.27
CA LEU A 51 1.30 8.10 1.02
C LEU A 51 2.48 7.49 0.26
N VAL A 52 2.93 6.30 0.68
CA VAL A 52 4.04 5.58 0.04
C VAL A 52 3.72 5.19 -1.40
N ILE A 53 2.53 4.61 -1.64
CA ILE A 53 2.12 4.17 -2.99
C ILE A 53 2.01 5.34 -3.98
N LYS A 54 1.61 6.53 -3.49
CA LYS A 54 1.45 7.72 -4.34
C LYS A 54 2.77 8.40 -4.68
N ASP A 55 3.84 8.13 -3.94
CA ASP A 55 5.14 8.75 -4.18
C ASP A 55 5.96 7.88 -5.18
N PRO A 56 6.22 8.40 -6.39
CA PRO A 56 6.86 7.62 -7.45
C PRO A 56 8.29 7.19 -7.11
N VAL A 57 8.95 7.84 -6.15
CA VAL A 57 10.30 7.44 -5.69
C VAL A 57 10.27 6.02 -5.10
N PHE A 58 9.17 5.62 -4.46
CA PHE A 58 9.00 4.29 -3.88
C PHE A 58 8.47 3.25 -4.88
N SER A 59 8.31 3.59 -6.16
CA SER A 59 7.80 2.65 -7.17
C SER A 59 8.70 1.41 -7.30
N ARG A 60 8.07 0.24 -7.39
CA ARG A 60 8.72 -1.07 -7.55
C ARG A 60 8.56 -1.67 -8.94
N GLU A 61 7.94 -0.95 -9.88
CA GLU A 61 7.54 -1.43 -11.22
C GLU A 61 8.68 -2.13 -11.99
N TYR A 62 9.92 -1.69 -11.78
CA TYR A 62 11.10 -2.24 -12.47
C TYR A 62 12.11 -2.93 -11.56
N MET A 63 11.71 -3.31 -10.33
CA MET A 63 12.64 -3.87 -9.34
C MET A 63 13.35 -5.13 -9.84
N TYR A 64 12.66 -5.97 -10.62
CA TYR A 64 13.22 -7.22 -11.13
C TYR A 64 14.21 -7.03 -12.29
N PHE A 65 14.17 -5.89 -12.98
CA PHE A 65 15.10 -5.55 -14.06
C PHE A 65 16.40 -4.91 -13.56
N LYS A 66 16.48 -4.60 -12.26
CA LYS A 66 17.68 -4.04 -11.63
C LYS A 66 18.67 -5.13 -11.24
N THR A 67 19.94 -4.87 -11.54
CA THR A 67 21.11 -5.58 -11.02
C THR A 67 21.21 -5.42 -9.49
N ARG A 68 22.05 -6.25 -8.84
CA ARG A 68 22.26 -6.18 -7.39
C ARG A 68 22.76 -4.79 -6.92
N PRO A 69 23.74 -4.14 -7.58
CA PRO A 69 24.16 -2.79 -7.21
C PRO A 69 23.03 -1.76 -7.35
N GLU A 70 22.27 -1.78 -8.45
CA GLU A 70 21.16 -0.84 -8.67
C GLU A 70 20.04 -1.02 -7.63
N ARG A 71 19.79 -2.25 -7.17
CA ARG A 71 18.86 -2.50 -6.06
C ARG A 71 19.36 -1.91 -4.75
N TYR A 72 20.66 -2.04 -4.47
CA TYR A 72 21.28 -1.47 -3.27
C TYR A 72 21.23 0.06 -3.29
N GLU A 73 21.64 0.69 -4.38
CA GLU A 73 21.58 2.14 -4.54
C GLU A 73 20.14 2.66 -4.45
N GLY A 74 19.19 1.97 -5.07
CA GLY A 74 17.76 2.27 -4.96
C GLY A 74 17.25 2.18 -3.53
N ALA A 75 17.66 1.15 -2.76
CA ALA A 75 17.28 1.02 -1.36
C ALA A 75 17.82 2.17 -0.51
N ILE A 76 19.09 2.57 -0.68
CA ILE A 76 19.65 3.74 0.02
C ILE A 76 18.88 5.01 -0.32
N ARG A 77 18.62 5.26 -1.60
CA ARG A 77 17.87 6.44 -2.05
C ARG A 77 16.49 6.48 -1.41
N ASN A 78 15.78 5.35 -1.38
CA ASN A 78 14.47 5.24 -0.78
C ASN A 78 14.51 5.48 0.73
N THR A 79 15.50 4.93 1.44
CA THR A 79 15.65 5.17 2.88
C THR A 79 15.87 6.64 3.18
N LEU A 80 16.76 7.32 2.46
CA LEU A 80 17.01 8.76 2.65
C LEU A 80 15.78 9.61 2.30
N HIS A 81 15.09 9.27 1.21
CA HIS A 81 13.83 9.94 0.84
C HIS A 81 12.77 9.76 1.93
N MET A 82 12.62 8.55 2.48
CA MET A 82 11.69 8.28 3.57
C MET A 82 12.01 9.12 4.81
N GLN A 83 13.28 9.19 5.22
CA GLN A 83 13.71 10.02 6.34
C GLN A 83 13.37 11.51 6.12
N LYS A 84 13.48 12.00 4.88
CA LYS A 84 13.03 13.35 4.54
C LYS A 84 11.51 13.49 4.70
N LYS A 85 10.72 12.52 4.22
CA LYS A 85 9.26 12.52 4.31
C LYS A 85 8.78 12.49 5.76
N ILE A 86 9.39 11.68 6.62
CA ILE A 86 9.08 11.64 8.07
C ILE A 86 9.20 13.04 8.67
N LYS A 87 10.30 13.75 8.39
CA LYS A 87 10.52 15.13 8.85
C LYS A 87 9.53 16.13 8.27
N GLU A 88 9.27 16.05 6.95
CA GLU A 88 8.30 16.93 6.27
C GLU A 88 6.88 16.78 6.82
N MET A 89 6.50 15.57 7.23
CA MET A 89 5.18 15.27 7.79
C MET A 89 5.10 15.54 9.30
N GLY A 90 6.21 15.88 9.96
CA GLY A 90 6.27 16.11 11.39
C GLY A 90 5.98 14.86 12.22
N TRP A 91 6.28 13.68 11.68
CA TRP A 91 6.09 12.42 12.40
C TRP A 91 7.20 12.22 13.43
N ASP A 92 6.80 11.72 14.60
CA ASP A 92 7.75 11.28 15.63
C ASP A 92 8.53 10.07 15.11
N GLU A 93 9.85 10.07 15.30
CA GLU A 93 10.74 8.97 14.91
C GLU A 93 10.36 7.65 15.58
N ASN A 94 9.74 7.71 16.76
CA ASN A 94 9.19 6.55 17.48
C ASN A 94 7.65 6.46 17.40
N GLY A 95 7.04 7.25 16.50
CA GLY A 95 5.60 7.28 16.30
C GLY A 95 5.07 6.07 15.53
N ARG A 96 3.77 5.83 15.65
CA ARG A 96 3.08 4.72 14.98
C ARG A 96 3.20 4.78 13.46
N GLU A 97 3.19 5.98 12.89
CA GLU A 97 3.37 6.19 11.45
C GLU A 97 4.71 5.63 10.95
N VAL A 98 5.78 5.82 11.74
CA VAL A 98 7.12 5.33 11.42
C VAL A 98 7.22 3.81 11.63
N GLU A 99 6.56 3.26 12.64
CA GLU A 99 6.46 1.81 12.82
C GLU A 99 5.85 1.13 11.58
N TYR A 100 4.76 1.70 11.04
CA TYR A 100 4.12 1.17 9.82
C TYR A 100 4.92 1.35 8.53
N ILE A 101 5.97 2.16 8.51
CA ILE A 101 6.88 2.25 7.37
C ILE A 101 7.78 1.01 7.28
N TYR A 102 8.17 0.45 8.42
CA TYR A 102 9.18 -0.61 8.51
C TYR A 102 8.64 -2.00 8.85
N ARG A 103 7.36 -2.09 9.24
CA ARG A 103 6.63 -3.35 9.48
C ARG A 103 6.29 -4.07 8.17
#